data_AF-A0A496Z2A7-F1
#
_entry.id   AF-A0A496Z2A7-F1
#
_cell.length_a   1.000
_cell.length_b   1.000
_cell.length_c   1.000
_cell.angle_alpha   90.00
_cell.angle_beta   90.00
_cell.angle_gamma   90.00
#
_symmetry.space_group_name_H-M   'P 1'
#
loop_
_entity.id
_entity.type
_entity.pdbx_description
1 polymer ?
#
loop_
_entity_poly.entity_id
_entity_poly.type
_entity_poly.pdbx_seq_one_letter_code
_entity_poly.pdbx_strand_id
1 'polypeptide(L)' 'MARKETGLREFGSLEVRVVGNDLEKAMKVLKRKLQRDGVFRRLKAKRSYEKPSERRRRKRRESERRQRINRLKRARYSRY' A
#
# COMPACT_ATOMS: atom_id res chain seq x y z
N MET A 1 -39.59 -9.54 6.36
CA MET A 1 -38.61 -9.43 7.46
C MET A 1 -37.30 -8.92 6.88
N ALA A 2 -36.94 -7.67 7.19
CA ALA A 2 -35.76 -6.99 6.67
C ALA A 2 -34.59 -7.11 7.65
N ARG A 3 -33.44 -7.55 7.10
CA ARG A 3 -32.05 -7.13 7.34
C ARG A 3 -31.65 -6.71 8.76
N LYS A 4 -30.61 -7.37 9.28
CA LYS A 4 -29.38 -6.74 9.81
C LYS A 4 -28.31 -7.81 10.11
N GLU A 5 -27.63 -8.29 9.08
CA GLU A 5 -26.28 -8.86 9.23
C GLU A 5 -25.25 -7.72 9.25
N THR A 6 -25.37 -6.80 10.21
CA THR A 6 -24.32 -5.83 10.51
C THR A 6 -23.43 -6.45 11.57
N GLY A 7 -22.52 -7.31 11.12
CA GLY A 7 -21.62 -8.06 11.98
C GLY A 7 -20.18 -8.14 11.46
N LEU A 8 -19.80 -7.32 10.47
CA LEU A 8 -18.41 -7.19 10.06
C LEU A 8 -18.05 -5.71 10.06
N ARG A 9 -17.42 -5.34 11.18
CA ARG A 9 -16.59 -4.17 11.44
C ARG A 9 -16.16 -3.47 10.15
N GLU A 10 -16.41 -2.17 10.11
CA GLU A 10 -15.94 -1.22 9.10
C GLU A 10 -14.50 -1.52 8.64
N PHE A 11 -14.35 -2.26 7.54
CA PHE A 11 -13.08 -2.33 6.81
C PHE A 11 -13.02 -1.17 5.80
N GLY A 12 -13.33 0.04 6.29
CA GLY A 12 -13.55 1.23 5.45
C GLY A 12 -12.38 1.62 4.54
N SER A 13 -11.17 1.09 4.76
CA SER A 13 -10.01 1.41 3.92
C SER A 13 -9.77 0.46 2.73
N LEU A 14 -10.30 -0.77 2.74
CA LEU A 14 -9.82 -1.83 1.82
C LEU A 14 -10.90 -2.62 1.10
N GLU A 15 -12.08 -2.03 0.95
CA GLU A 15 -13.17 -2.62 0.18
C GLU A 15 -13.19 -2.15 -1.29
N VAL A 16 -13.66 -3.02 -2.18
CA VAL A 16 -13.93 -2.70 -3.58
C VAL A 16 -15.31 -3.24 -3.92
N ARG A 17 -16.23 -2.34 -4.28
CA ARG A 17 -17.55 -2.70 -4.79
C ARG A 17 -17.43 -3.21 -6.22
N VAL A 18 -17.99 -4.38 -6.49
CA VAL A 18 -18.10 -4.93 -7.85
C VAL A 18 -19.30 -4.29 -8.53
N VAL A 19 -19.14 -3.79 -9.75
CA VAL A 19 -20.21 -3.22 -10.56
C VAL A 19 -20.27 -3.99 -11.87
N GLY A 20 -21.46 -4.47 -12.25
CA GLY A 20 -21.68 -5.17 -13.52
C GLY A 20 -21.10 -6.58 -13.62
N ASN A 21 -21.01 -7.31 -12.50
CA ASN A 21 -20.44 -8.67 -12.40
C ASN A 21 -18.97 -8.82 -12.88
N ASP A 22 -18.24 -7.70 -13.04
CA ASP A 22 -16.84 -7.72 -13.45
C ASP A 22 -15.90 -7.91 -12.24
N LEU A 23 -15.70 -9.17 -11.87
CA LEU A 23 -14.81 -9.58 -10.77
C LEU A 23 -13.33 -9.31 -11.06
N GLU A 24 -12.89 -9.45 -12.32
CA GLU A 24 -11.49 -9.29 -12.68
C GLU A 24 -11.04 -7.84 -12.48
N LYS A 25 -11.88 -6.89 -12.91
CA LYS A 25 -11.63 -5.46 -12.70
C LYS A 25 -11.63 -5.09 -11.23
N ALA A 26 -12.56 -5.62 -10.44
CA ALA A 26 -12.60 -5.39 -9.00
C ALA A 26 -11.33 -5.91 -8.31
N MET A 27 -10.86 -7.11 -8.67
CA MET A 27 -9.61 -7.68 -8.15
C MET A 27 -8.40 -6.83 -8.51
N LYS A 28 -8.34 -6.32 -9.75
CA LYS A 28 -7.28 -5.43 -10.21
C LYS A 28 -7.25 -4.11 -9.45
N VAL A 29 -8.42 -3.53 -9.17
CA VAL A 29 -8.55 -2.31 -8.37
C VAL A 29 -8.12 -2.55 -6.93
N LEU A 30 -8.54 -3.66 -6.32
CA LEU A 30 -8.15 -4.03 -4.96
C LEU A 30 -6.63 -4.20 -4.84
N LYS A 31 -6.02 -4.92 -5.78
CA LYS A 31 -4.56 -5.09 -5.85
C LYS A 31 -3.83 -3.75 -5.95
N ARG A 32 -4.33 -2.81 -6.76
CA ARG A 32 -3.76 -1.46 -6.89
C ARG A 32 -3.89 -0.64 -5.60
N LYS A 33 -5.04 -0.70 -4.90
CA LYS A 33 -5.23 -0.06 -3.59
C LYS A 33 -4.23 -0.61 -2.57
N LEU A 34 -4.13 -1.94 -2.45
CA LEU A 34 -3.17 -2.62 -1.55
C LEU A 34 -1.71 -2.25 -1.83
N GLN A 35 -1.36 -2.08 -3.11
CA GLN A 35 -0.03 -1.65 -3.51
C GLN A 35 0.26 -0.19 -3.14
N ARG A 36 -0.73 0.71 -3.29
CA ARG A 36 -0.62 2.12 -2.92
C ARG A 36 -0.45 2.29 -1.41
N ASP A 37 -1.21 1.53 -0.62
CA ASP A 37 -1.12 1.53 0.84
C ASP A 37 0.17 0.84 1.36
N GLY A 38 0.92 0.20 0.47
CA GLY A 38 2.18 -0.47 0.78
C GLY A 38 2.04 -1.63 1.77
N VAL A 39 0.85 -2.20 1.90
CA VAL A 39 0.55 -3.31 2.84
C VAL A 39 1.48 -4.48 2.57
N PHE A 40 1.64 -4.90 1.32
CA PHE A 40 2.56 -5.98 0.95
C PHE A 40 4.02 -5.70 1.32
N ARG A 41 4.48 -4.44 1.22
CA ARG A 41 5.84 -4.06 1.62
C ARG A 41 6.02 -4.16 3.12
N ARG A 42 5.02 -3.73 3.90
CA ARG A 42 5.01 -3.85 5.37
C ARG A 42 4.99 -5.30 5.81
N LEU A 43 4.13 -6.12 5.19
CA LEU A 43 4.04 -7.55 5.47
C LEU A 43 5.37 -8.24 5.17
N LYS A 44 5.98 -8.00 4.01
CA LYS A 44 7.29 -8.57 3.66
C LYS A 44 8.39 -8.16 4.64
N ALA A 45 8.43 -6.90 5.06
CA ALA A 45 9.41 -6.40 6.01
C ALA A 45 9.21 -6.91 7.45
N LYS A 46 8.03 -7.44 7.79
CA LYS A 46 7.71 -7.97 9.12
C LYS A 46 7.72 -9.51 9.18
N ARG A 47 8.09 -10.20 8.09
CA ARG A 47 8.08 -11.68 8.05
C ARG A 47 9.07 -12.31 9.03
N SER A 48 10.20 -11.65 9.27
CA SER A 48 11.23 -12.08 10.22
C SER A 48 11.49 -10.99 11.24
N TYR A 49 12.00 -11.39 12.41
CA TYR A 49 12.47 -10.45 13.42
C TYR A 49 13.68 -9.67 12.88
N GLU A 50 13.60 -8.34 12.91
CA GLU A 50 14.66 -7.41 12.54
C GLU A 50 15.14 -6.72 13.82
N LYS A 51 16.44 -6.86 14.16
CA LYS A 51 17.01 -6.25 15.36
C LYS A 51 16.81 -4.72 15.30
N PRO A 52 16.52 -4.03 16.43
CA PRO A 52 16.23 -2.60 16.43
C PRO A 52 17.31 -1.71 15.78
N SER A 53 18.58 -2.07 15.92
CA SER A 53 19.71 -1.38 15.26
C SER A 53 19.65 -1.51 13.73
N GLU A 54 19.35 -2.70 13.21
CA GLU A 54 19.24 -2.95 11.78
C GLU A 54 18.02 -2.26 11.18
N ARG A 55 16.90 -2.26 11.91
CA ARG A 55 15.70 -1.50 11.54
C ARG A 55 15.97 -0.01 11.41
N ARG A 56 16.75 0.57 12.33
CA ARG A 56 17.18 1.98 12.25
C ARG A 56 18.04 2.23 11.00
N ARG A 57 19.02 1.36 10.74
CA ARG A 57 19.90 1.43 9.55
C ARG A 57 19.10 1.33 8.25
N ARG A 58 18.15 0.41 8.15
CA ARG A 58 17.27 0.25 6.97
C ARG A 58 16.41 1.48 6.74
N LYS A 59 15.76 2.01 7.78
CA LYS A 59 14.93 3.21 7.69
C LYS A 59 15.72 4.42 7.15
N ARG A 60 16.96 4.61 7.65
CA ARG A 60 17.84 5.68 7.17
C ARG A 60 18.15 5.54 5.68
N ARG A 61 18.61 4.36 5.25
CA ARG A 61 18.89 4.05 3.84
C ARG A 61 17.66 4.22 2.94
N GLU A 62 16.49 3.77 3.38
CA GLU A 62 15.23 3.95 2.63
C GLU A 62 14.86 5.43 2.48
N SER A 63 15.06 6.25 3.52
CA SER A 63 14.80 7.69 3.48
C SER A 63 15.71 8.39 2.47
N GLU A 64 17.03 8.15 2.55
CA GLU A 64 18.02 8.70 1.63
C GLU A 64 17.71 8.29 0.18
N ARG A 65 17.36 7.02 -0.05
CA ARG A 65 16.93 6.53 -1.37
C ARG A 65 15.67 7.25 -1.88
N ARG A 66 14.65 7.44 -1.03
CA ARG A 66 13.42 8.15 -1.40
C ARG A 66 13.70 9.60 -1.76
N GLN A 67 14.55 10.29 -0.98
CA GLN A 67 14.96 11.66 -1.26
C GLN A 67 15.70 11.76 -2.60
N ARG A 68 16.63 10.83 -2.88
CA ARG A 68 17.36 10.78 -4.15
C ARG A 68 16.41 10.60 -5.34
N ILE A 69 15.47 9.66 -5.25
CA ILE A 69 14.48 9.42 -6.31
C ILE A 69 13.58 10.64 -6.51
N ASN A 70 13.13 11.29 -5.43
CA ASN A 70 12.30 12.50 -5.54
C ASN A 70 13.05 13.66 -6.20
N ARG A 71 14.33 13.85 -5.88
CA ARG A 71 15.18 14.86 -6.53
C ARG A 71 15.29 14.61 -8.04
N LEU A 72 15.60 13.37 -8.43
CA LEU A 72 15.71 12.99 -9.85
C LEU A 72 14.39 13.20 -10.61
N LYS A 73 13.25 12.85 -10.00
CA LYS A 73 11.94 13.11 -10.60
C LYS A 73 11.68 14.60 -10.81
N ARG A 74 11.93 15.43 -9.79
CA ARG A 74 11.77 16.89 -9.89
C ARG A 74 12.65 17.49 -10.98
N ALA A 75 13.91 17.09 -11.06
CA ALA A 75 14.83 17.53 -12.11
C ALA A 75 14.34 17.14 -13.52
N ARG A 76 13.73 15.96 -13.67
CA ARG A 76 13.13 15.53 -14.94
C ARG A 76 11.93 16.40 -15.34
N TYR A 77 11.05 16.72 -14.40
CA TYR A 77 9.88 17.56 -14.67
C TYR A 77 10.25 19.03 -14.92
N SER A 78 11.32 19.53 -14.30
CA SER A 78 11.83 20.88 -14.53
C SER A 78 12.50 21.10 -15.89
N ARG A 79 12.70 20.02 -16.67
CA ARG A 79 13.35 20.07 -18.00
C ARG A 79 12.31 20.15 -19.16
N TYR A 80 11.03 20.07 -18.84
CA TYR A 80 9.90 20.31 -19.77
C TYR A 80 9.23 21.63 -19.41
#